data_AF-A0A137P3Q8-F1
#
_entry.id   AF-A0A137P3Q8-F1
#
_cell.length_a   1.000
_cell.length_b   1.000
_cell.length_c   1.000
_cell.angle_alpha   90.00
_cell.angle_beta   90.00
_cell.angle_gamma   90.00
#
_symmetry.space_group_name_H-M   'P 1'
#
loop_
_entity.id
_entity.type
_entity.pdbx_description
1 polymer ?
#
loop_
_entity_poly.entity_id
_entity_poly.type
_entity_poly.pdbx_seq_one_letter_code
_entity_poly.pdbx_strand_id
1 'polypeptide(L)' 'PLRFTCEYCSRKFARNHDLTRHRKIHTKEYRYRCPSCGQGFYRNDLWRRHQKTKKCSYFLHQNP' A
#
# COMPACT_ATOMS: atom_id res chain seq x y z
N PRO A 1 9.07 23.34 1.77
CA PRO A 1 8.07 23.47 2.85
C PRO A 1 6.95 22.42 2.66
N LEU A 2 6.51 21.75 3.74
CA LEU A 2 5.41 20.79 3.67
C LEU A 2 4.07 21.55 3.68
N ARG A 3 3.45 21.68 2.51
CA ARG A 3 2.23 22.50 2.31
C ARG A 3 0.94 21.67 2.27
N PHE A 4 1.03 20.37 2.01
CA PHE A 4 -0.13 19.52 1.76
C PHE A 4 -0.42 18.66 2.97
N THR A 5 -1.54 18.88 3.65
CA THR A 5 -1.93 18.14 4.86
C THR A 5 -3.01 17.10 4.54
N CYS A 6 -2.92 15.93 5.15
CA CYS A 6 -3.95 14.92 5.02
C CYS A 6 -5.18 15.27 5.86
N GLU A 7 -6.37 15.02 5.30
CA GLU A 7 -7.65 15.29 5.96
C GLU A 7 -8.04 14.21 6.98
N TYR A 8 -7.52 12.99 6.80
CA TYR A 8 -7.78 11.85 7.69
C TYR A 8 -6.74 11.72 8.81
N CYS A 9 -5.61 12.42 8.71
CA CYS A 9 -4.56 12.42 9.72
C CYS A 9 -3.63 13.64 9.62
N SER A 10 -2.90 13.98 10.67
CA SER A 10 -2.07 15.20 10.71
C SER A 10 -0.77 15.15 9.89
N ARG A 11 -0.61 14.16 8.98
CA ARG A 11 0.60 14.03 8.15
C ARG A 11 0.67 15.12 7.09
N LYS A 12 1.87 15.67 6.89
CA LYS A 12 2.15 16.71 5.89
C LYS A 12 3.09 16.20 4.81
N PHE A 13 2.91 16.69 3.59
CA PHE A 13 3.65 16.29 2.40
C PHE A 13 4.19 17.53 1.65
N ALA A 14 5.32 17.36 0.98
CA ALA A 14 5.94 18.42 0.18
C ALA A 14 5.22 18.63 -1.16
N ARG A 15 4.61 17.58 -1.71
CA ARG A 15 3.98 17.59 -3.05
C ARG A 15 2.56 17.04 -2.98
N ASN A 16 1.67 17.58 -3.81
CA ASN A 16 0.26 17.19 -3.83
C ASN A 16 0.06 15.72 -4.26
N HIS A 17 0.86 15.22 -5.21
CA HIS A 17 0.75 13.82 -5.65
C HIS A 17 1.14 12.84 -4.54
N ASP A 18 2.05 13.23 -3.63
CA ASP A 18 2.42 12.41 -2.48
C ASP A 18 1.25 12.33 -1.48
N LEU A 19 0.56 13.45 -1.22
CA LEU A 19 -0.67 13.49 -0.42
C LEU A 19 -1.79 12.66 -1.07
N THR A 20 -2.04 12.84 -2.36
CA THR A 20 -3.07 12.11 -3.11
C THR A 20 -2.85 10.60 -3.05
N ARG A 21 -1.58 10.17 -3.20
CA ARG A 21 -1.21 8.76 -3.04
C ARG A 21 -1.40 8.27 -1.61
N HIS A 22 -1.09 9.10 -0.62
CA HIS A 22 -1.28 8.78 0.79
C HIS A 22 -2.77 8.60 1.13
N ARG A 23 -3.68 9.44 0.62
CA ARG A 23 -5.13 9.34 0.91
C ARG A 23 -5.71 7.95 0.62
N LYS A 24 -5.16 7.21 -0.36
CA LYS A 24 -5.58 5.84 -0.70
C LYS A 24 -5.44 4.83 0.44
N ILE A 25 -4.61 5.10 1.45
CA ILE A 25 -4.50 4.21 2.62
C ILE A 25 -5.74 4.30 3.52
N HIS A 26 -6.38 5.47 3.56
CA HIS A 26 -7.53 5.75 4.41
C HIS A 26 -8.82 5.28 3.74
N THR A 27 -8.95 5.45 2.43
CA THR A 27 -10.12 5.00 1.67
C THR A 27 -10.20 3.47 1.51
N LYS A 28 -9.14 2.73 1.89
CA LYS A 28 -9.03 1.27 1.70
C LYS A 28 -9.26 0.84 0.24
N GLU A 29 -9.04 1.73 -0.73
CA GLU A 29 -9.06 1.40 -2.15
C GLU A 29 -7.81 0.58 -2.52
N TYR A 30 -7.85 -0.71 -2.24
CA TYR A 30 -6.80 -1.65 -2.60
C TYR A 30 -7.03 -2.15 -4.03
N ARG A 31 -6.49 -1.41 -5.00
CA ARG A 31 -6.61 -1.75 -6.44
C ARG A 31 -5.87 -3.02 -6.83
N TYR A 32 -4.89 -3.44 -6.03
CA TYR A 32 -4.08 -4.63 -6.32
C TYR A 32 -4.24 -5.62 -5.17
N ARG A 33 -4.72 -6.83 -5.47
CA ARG A 33 -4.88 -7.89 -4.48
C ARG A 33 -3.93 -9.04 -4.81
N CYS A 34 -3.27 -9.59 -3.81
CA CYS A 34 -2.54 -10.84 -4.00
C CYS A 34 -3.56 -11.98 -4.13
N PRO A 35 -3.57 -12.74 -5.23
CA PRO A 35 -4.52 -13.84 -5.41
C PRO A 35 -4.27 -15.00 -4.42
N SER A 36 -3.02 -15.17 -3.95
CA SER A 36 -2.64 -16.28 -3.08
C SER A 36 -2.98 -16.04 -1.61
N CYS A 37 -2.80 -14.83 -1.08
CA CYS A 37 -3.06 -14.53 0.33
C CYS A 37 -4.18 -13.51 0.59
N GLY A 38 -4.78 -12.96 -0.48
CA GLY A 38 -5.83 -11.95 -0.36
C GLY A 38 -5.36 -10.56 0.08
N GLN A 39 -4.06 -10.35 0.36
CA GLN A 39 -3.54 -9.07 0.84
C GLN A 39 -3.74 -7.96 -0.19
N GLY A 40 -4.37 -6.85 0.24
CA GLY A 40 -4.65 -5.68 -0.58
C GLY A 40 -3.54 -4.64 -0.53
N PHE A 41 -3.24 -4.04 -1.68
CA PHE A 41 -2.26 -2.98 -1.87
C PHE A 41 -2.88 -1.83 -2.66
N TYR A 42 -2.64 -0.61 -2.19
CA TYR A 42 -3.09 0.63 -2.86
C TYR A 42 -2.13 1.08 -3.97
N ARG A 43 -1.01 0.37 -4.16
CA ARG A 43 0.10 0.69 -5.05
C ARG A 43 0.62 -0.55 -5.80
N ASN A 44 0.84 -0.39 -7.10
CA ASN A 44 1.35 -1.44 -7.99
C ASN A 44 2.76 -1.89 -7.60
N ASP A 45 3.66 -0.95 -7.28
CA ASP A 45 5.05 -1.27 -6.93
C ASP A 45 5.14 -2.05 -5.61
N LEU A 46 4.28 -1.73 -4.63
CA LEU A 46 4.17 -2.49 -3.39
C LEU A 46 3.66 -3.91 -3.64
N TRP A 47 2.61 -4.06 -4.46
CA TRP A 47 2.08 -5.36 -4.86
C TRP A 47 3.09 -6.20 -5.64
N ARG A 48 3.76 -5.63 -6.64
CA ARG A 48 4.81 -6.33 -7.41
C ARG A 48 5.97 -6.75 -6.53
N ARG A 49 6.41 -5.89 -5.60
CA ARG A 49 7.45 -6.24 -4.63
C ARG A 49 6.98 -7.40 -3.75
N HIS A 50 5.75 -7.34 -3.24
CA HIS A 50 5.17 -8.44 -2.47
C HIS A 50 5.15 -9.75 -3.26
N GLN A 51 4.71 -9.73 -4.53
CA GLN A 51 4.70 -10.92 -5.38
C GLN A 51 6.10 -11.51 -5.63
N LYS A 52 7.13 -10.67 -5.71
CA LYS A 52 8.52 -11.12 -5.88
C LYS A 52 9.13 -11.65 -4.58
N THR A 53 8.65 -11.20 -3.42
CA THR A 53 9.14 -11.68 -2.13
C THR A 53 8.39 -12.93 -1.70
N LYS A 54 9.09 -13.94 -1.15
CA LYS A 54 8.44 -15.07 -0.46
C LYS A 54 7.70 -14.68 0.84
N LYS A 55 7.53 -13.37 1.11
CA LYS A 55 6.80 -12.82 2.26
C LYS A 55 5.30 -12.69 2.01
N CYS A 56 4.78 -13.40 1.02
CA CYS A 56 3.35 -13.66 0.93
C CYS A 56 3.01 -14.70 2.00
N SER A 57 2.05 -14.43 2.88
CA SER A 57 1.68 -15.34 3.97
C SER A 57 1.32 -16.74 3.46
N TYR A 58 0.86 -16.85 2.21
CA TYR A 58 0.70 -18.13 1.50
C TYR A 58 1.96 -19.00 1.52
N PHE A 59 3.16 -18.42 1.30
CA PHE A 59 4.43 -19.18 1.31
C PHE A 59 4.98 -19.43 2.70
N LEU A 60 4.55 -18.67 3.73
CA LEU A 60 4.95 -18.92 5.11
C LEU A 60 4.28 -20.17 5.70
N HIS A 61 3.09 -20.53 5.20
CA HIS A 61 2.38 -21.75 5.60
C HIS A 61 2.76 -22.99 4.77
N GLN A 62 3.70 -22.87 3.82
CA GLN A 62 4.17 -23.96 2.96
C GLN A 62 5.62 -24.39 3.24
N ASN A 63 6.22 -23.92 4.34
CA ASN A 63 7.50 -24.48 4.78
C ASN A 63 7.16 -25.70 5.67
N PRO A 64 7.57 -26.93 5.29
CA PRO A 64 7.38 -28.12 6.12
C PRO A 64 8.05 -27.99 7.49
#